data_AF-M8C0F5-F1
#
_entry.id   AF-M8C0F5-F1
#
_cell.length_a   1.000
_cell.length_b   1.000
_cell.length_c   1.000
_cell.angle_alpha   90.00
_cell.angle_beta   90.00
_cell.angle_gamma   90.00
#
_symmetry.space_group_name_H-M   'P 1'
#
loop_
_entity.id
_entity.type
_entity.pdbx_description
1 polymer ?
#
loop_
_entity_poly.entity_id
_entity_poly.type
_entity_poly.pdbx_seq_one_letter_code
_entity_poly.pdbx_strand_id
1 'polypeptide(L)'
;MQQSICYDAANRWTVSVAWGFVVTVTRGVMPAREMEMPARTFLNWYRRADYKAHAFNTRPLARNQCERPALYYLASARRTVVRTGETTVTRYQRWRHRNDVRPPCQWRIPDPDALLDSVIVLKKPDPGLWDRSPMRNCCRVLSSPRKEGGGNKTMTIDVGVCKDWVYSQV
;
A
#
# COMPACT_ATOMS: atom_id res chain seq x y z
N MET A 1 -2.76 9.89 -9.02
CA MET A 1 -3.16 9.40 -7.68
C MET A 1 -1.91 9.34 -6.82
N GLN A 2 -1.84 10.15 -5.78
CA GLN A 2 -0.71 10.13 -4.86
C GLN A 2 -0.75 8.88 -3.98
N GLN A 3 0.40 8.24 -3.80
CA GLN A 3 0.55 7.07 -2.94
C GLN A 3 1.54 7.36 -1.82
N SER A 4 1.25 6.85 -0.63
CA SER A 4 2.19 6.83 0.49
C SER A 4 2.76 5.43 0.64
N ILE A 5 4.09 5.31 0.69
CA ILE A 5 4.79 4.03 0.76
C ILE A 5 5.39 3.86 2.15
N CYS A 6 5.23 2.67 2.73
CA CYS A 6 5.83 2.28 4.00
C CYS A 6 6.18 0.80 4.00
N TYR A 7 7.03 0.43 4.94
CA TYR A 7 7.57 -0.91 5.05
C TYR A 7 7.15 -1.52 6.37
N ASP A 8 6.72 -2.78 6.31
CA ASP A 8 6.54 -3.61 7.49
C ASP A 8 7.80 -4.45 7.71
N ALA A 9 8.58 -4.08 8.73
CA ALA A 9 9.81 -4.78 9.08
C ALA A 9 9.54 -6.21 9.59
N ALA A 10 8.39 -6.45 10.25
CA ALA A 10 8.11 -7.74 10.88
C ALA A 10 7.85 -8.84 9.84
N ASN A 11 7.01 -8.56 8.86
CA ASN A 11 6.70 -9.53 7.79
C ASN A 11 7.52 -9.32 6.51
N ARG A 12 8.36 -8.27 6.44
CA ARG A 12 9.10 -7.87 5.23
C ARG A 12 8.17 -7.63 4.04
N TRP A 13 7.19 -6.76 4.26
CA TRP A 13 6.25 -6.34 3.21
C TRP A 13 6.44 -4.86 2.87
N THR A 14 6.22 -4.53 1.60
CA THR A 14 6.06 -3.15 1.16
C THR A 14 4.58 -2.84 1.04
N VAL A 15 4.16 -1.72 1.61
CA VAL A 15 2.77 -1.27 1.60
C VAL A 15 2.69 0.06 0.87
N SER A 16 1.79 0.16 -0.11
CA SER A 16 1.44 1.41 -0.78
C SER A 16 -0.03 1.73 -0.54
N VAL A 17 -0.27 2.94 -0.03
CA VAL A 17 -1.60 3.44 0.35
C VAL A 17 -2.02 4.51 -0.65
N ALA A 18 -2.99 4.18 -1.51
CA ALA A 18 -3.77 5.17 -2.26
C ALA A 18 -5.01 5.52 -1.43
N TRP A 19 -4.89 6.55 -0.59
CA TRP A 19 -5.96 6.95 0.31
C TRP A 19 -7.27 7.23 -0.45
N GLY A 20 -8.39 6.75 0.09
CA GLY A 20 -9.69 6.80 -0.59
C GLY A 20 -9.96 5.71 -1.64
N PHE A 21 -8.97 4.87 -2.01
CA PHE A 21 -9.16 3.86 -3.06
C PHE A 21 -8.69 2.46 -2.67
N VAL A 22 -7.38 2.21 -2.64
CA VAL A 22 -6.81 0.86 -2.45
C VAL A 22 -5.52 0.93 -1.64
N VAL A 23 -5.32 -0.08 -0.79
CA VAL A 23 -4.03 -0.39 -0.16
C VAL A 23 -3.47 -1.62 -0.86
N THR A 24 -2.22 -1.52 -1.30
CA THR A 24 -1.51 -2.63 -1.93
C THR A 24 -0.40 -3.11 -1.01
N VAL A 25 -0.33 -4.43 -0.79
CA VAL A 25 0.69 -5.07 0.05
C VAL A 25 1.47 -6.05 -0.81
N THR A 26 2.73 -5.76 -1.05
CA THR A 26 3.66 -6.63 -1.79
C THR A 26 4.55 -7.40 -0.82
N ARG A 27 4.85 -8.65 -1.17
CA ARG A 27 5.86 -9.44 -0.46
C ARG A 27 7.25 -8.95 -0.86
N GLY A 28 8.13 -8.79 0.12
CA GLY A 28 9.48 -8.28 -0.09
C GLY A 28 9.56 -6.76 0.07
N VAL A 29 10.78 -6.26 0.11
CA VAL A 29 11.08 -4.83 0.24
C VAL A 29 11.37 -4.29 -1.17
N MET A 30 10.37 -3.64 -1.77
CA MET A 30 10.51 -2.93 -3.04
C MET A 30 10.97 -1.49 -2.78
N PRO A 31 11.99 -0.98 -3.49
CA PRO A 31 12.47 0.38 -3.26
C PRO A 31 11.38 1.40 -3.61
N ALA A 32 11.33 2.51 -2.87
CA ALA A 32 10.32 3.55 -3.06
C ALA A 32 10.27 4.06 -4.52
N ARG A 33 11.44 4.23 -5.15
CA ARG A 33 11.56 4.62 -6.57
C ARG A 33 10.85 3.64 -7.52
N GLU A 34 10.87 2.34 -7.22
CA GLU A 34 10.16 1.35 -8.03
C GLU A 34 8.65 1.37 -7.76
N MET A 35 8.25 1.57 -6.51
CA MET A 35 6.83 1.70 -6.15
C MET A 35 6.19 2.98 -6.69
N GLU A 36 6.96 4.07 -6.83
CA GLU A 36 6.53 5.31 -7.48
C GLU A 36 6.34 5.12 -9.00
N MET A 37 7.01 4.15 -9.63
CA MET A 37 6.81 3.81 -11.03
C MET A 37 5.55 2.93 -11.19
N PRO A 38 4.53 3.39 -11.94
CA PRO A 38 3.31 2.62 -12.12
C PRO A 38 3.59 1.32 -12.86
N ALA A 39 2.98 0.23 -12.39
CA ALA A 39 3.01 -1.06 -13.07
C ALA A 39 2.21 -0.96 -14.39
N ARG A 40 2.71 -1.62 -15.44
CA ARG A 40 2.08 -1.64 -16.77
C ARG A 40 0.82 -2.51 -16.79
N THR A 41 -0.28 -1.99 -16.23
CA THR A 41 -1.61 -2.62 -16.21
C THR A 41 -2.58 -2.04 -17.24
N PHE A 42 -2.19 -0.96 -17.91
CA PHE A 42 -3.02 -0.26 -18.91
C PHE A 42 -2.48 -0.53 -20.32
N LEU A 43 -3.37 -0.55 -21.30
CA LEU A 43 -3.00 -0.59 -22.72
C LEU A 43 -2.86 0.84 -23.24
N ASN A 44 -1.96 1.04 -24.20
CA ASN A 44 -1.90 2.29 -24.95
C ASN A 44 -3.04 2.40 -25.98
N TRP A 45 -3.16 3.54 -26.66
CA TRP A 45 -4.24 3.78 -27.64
C TRP A 45 -4.20 2.79 -28.82
N TYR A 46 -3.02 2.29 -29.18
CA TYR A 46 -2.82 1.23 -30.16
C TYR A 46 -3.17 -0.17 -29.64
N ARG A 47 -3.74 -0.28 -28.42
CA ARG A 47 -4.06 -1.54 -27.74
C ARG A 47 -2.85 -2.47 -27.55
N ARG A 48 -1.65 -1.89 -27.49
CA ARG A 48 -0.40 -2.62 -27.21
C ARG A 48 0.09 -2.34 -25.79
N ALA A 49 0.75 -3.32 -25.21
CA ALA A 49 1.39 -3.21 -23.90
C ALA A 49 2.87 -2.77 -24.04
N ASP A 50 3.15 -1.76 -24.87
CA ASP A 50 4.51 -1.28 -25.12
C ASP A 50 4.89 -0.17 -24.13
N TYR A 51 6.10 -0.24 -23.58
CA TYR A 51 6.58 0.73 -22.58
C TYR A 51 6.88 2.12 -23.17
N LYS A 52 7.09 2.22 -24.50
CA LYS A 52 7.46 3.46 -25.20
C LYS A 52 6.27 4.38 -25.52
N ALA A 53 5.04 3.93 -25.27
CA ALA A 53 3.82 4.59 -25.73
C ALA A 53 3.09 5.37 -24.63
N HIS A 54 3.74 5.61 -23.50
CA HIS A 54 3.19 6.37 -22.37
C HIS A 54 4.05 7.60 -22.11
N ALA A 55 3.43 8.70 -21.65
CA ALA A 55 4.12 9.95 -21.30
C ALA A 55 4.94 9.86 -19.99
N PHE A 56 5.01 8.67 -19.38
CA PHE A 56 5.71 8.41 -18.14
C PHE A 56 6.32 7.00 -18.15
N ASN A 57 7.37 6.82 -17.36
CA ASN A 57 8.02 5.53 -17.21
C ASN A 57 7.08 4.54 -16.50
N THR A 58 6.94 3.35 -17.07
CA THR A 58 6.18 2.25 -16.48
C THR A 58 7.11 1.10 -16.15
N ARG A 59 6.84 0.39 -15.06
CA ARG A 59 7.57 -0.83 -14.71
C ARG A 59 6.84 -2.07 -15.25
N PRO A 60 7.57 -3.15 -15.60
CA PRO A 60 6.93 -4.39 -16.02
C PRO A 60 6.00 -4.92 -14.93
N LEU A 61 4.86 -5.46 -15.35
CA LEU A 61 3.98 -6.17 -14.44
C LEU A 61 4.62 -7.51 -14.07
N ALA A 62 4.64 -7.83 -12.78
CA ALA A 62 5.08 -9.11 -12.27
C ALA A 62 4.38 -10.27 -13.01
N ARG A 63 5.15 -11.10 -13.70
CA ARG A 63 4.63 -12.30 -14.38
C ARG A 63 4.47 -13.46 -13.40
N ASN A 64 5.31 -13.49 -12.38
CA ASN A 64 5.26 -14.48 -11.32
C ASN A 64 4.05 -14.22 -10.44
N GLN A 65 3.20 -15.23 -10.26
CA GLN A 65 1.98 -15.10 -9.44
C GLN A 65 2.30 -14.80 -7.97
N CYS A 66 3.49 -15.18 -7.49
CA CYS A 66 4.00 -14.90 -6.15
C CYS A 66 4.35 -13.43 -5.89
N GLU A 67 4.76 -12.72 -6.94
CA GLU A 67 5.12 -11.30 -6.89
C GLU A 67 3.90 -10.38 -7.00
N ARG A 68 2.70 -10.92 -7.27
CA ARG A 68 1.49 -10.11 -7.39
C ARG A 68 1.15 -9.46 -6.04
N PRO A 69 0.89 -8.13 -5.99
CA PRO A 69 0.48 -7.45 -4.76
C PRO A 69 -0.89 -7.94 -4.28
N ALA A 70 -1.08 -8.09 -2.97
CA ALA A 70 -2.41 -8.23 -2.38
C ALA A 70 -3.11 -6.87 -2.36
N LEU A 71 -4.38 -6.82 -2.77
CA LEU A 71 -5.17 -5.59 -2.91
C LEU A 71 -6.29 -5.55 -1.87
N TYR A 72 -6.39 -4.43 -1.16
CA TYR A 72 -7.41 -4.15 -0.16
C TYR A 72 -8.12 -2.85 -0.53
N TYR A 73 -9.40 -2.94 -0.87
CA TYR A 73 -10.19 -1.79 -1.33
C TYR A 73 -10.92 -1.11 -0.19
N LEU A 74 -11.19 0.19 -0.35
CA LEU A 74 -11.92 0.96 0.65
C LEU A 74 -13.29 0.33 0.91
N ALA A 75 -13.55 -0.02 2.17
CA ALA A 75 -14.81 -0.62 2.61
C ALA A 75 -15.65 0.36 3.44
N SER A 76 -15.00 1.18 4.28
CA SER A 76 -15.69 2.23 5.04
C SER A 76 -14.76 3.37 5.41
N ALA A 77 -15.33 4.55 5.61
CA ALA A 77 -14.64 5.74 6.07
C ALA A 77 -15.44 6.37 7.21
N ARG A 78 -14.75 6.77 8.29
CA ARG A 78 -15.36 7.48 9.41
C ARG A 78 -14.43 8.61 9.85
N ARG A 79 -15.00 9.74 10.24
CA ARG A 79 -14.27 10.82 10.89
C ARG A 79 -14.41 10.66 12.40
N THR A 80 -13.29 10.76 13.10
CA THR A 80 -13.20 10.69 14.55
C THR A 80 -12.50 11.93 15.09
N VAL A 81 -13.17 12.64 15.98
CA VAL A 81 -12.60 13.79 16.69
C VAL A 81 -12.19 13.29 18.08
N VAL A 82 -10.89 13.29 18.34
CA VAL A 82 -10.33 12.93 19.65
C VAL A 82 -9.69 14.20 20.24
N ARG A 83 -9.38 14.21 21.54
CA ARG A 83 -8.66 15.33 22.20
C ARG A 83 -7.38 15.77 21.45
N THR A 84 -6.75 14.88 20.68
CA THR A 84 -5.55 15.13 19.87
C THR A 84 -5.82 15.69 18.46
N GLY A 85 -7.08 15.99 18.12
CA GLY A 85 -7.49 16.53 16.81
C GLY A 85 -8.40 15.61 16.00
N GLU A 86 -8.83 16.11 14.84
CA GLU A 86 -9.62 15.34 13.87
C GLU A 86 -8.75 14.29 13.15
N THR A 87 -9.28 13.08 13.01
CA THR A 87 -8.63 11.96 12.32
C THR A 87 -9.64 11.25 11.45
N THR A 88 -9.28 10.96 10.21
CA THR A 88 -10.09 10.12 9.32
C THR A 88 -9.59 8.69 9.41
N VAL A 89 -10.50 7.79 9.78
CA VAL A 89 -10.25 6.36 9.85
C VAL A 89 -10.90 5.70 8.64
N THR A 90 -10.09 5.14 7.77
CA THR A 90 -10.55 4.35 6.62
C THR A 90 -10.21 2.89 6.82
N ARG A 91 -11.21 2.01 6.66
CA ARG A 91 -11.03 0.56 6.67
C ARG A 91 -11.04 0.07 5.24
N TYR A 92 -10.01 -0.70 4.90
CA TYR A 92 -9.85 -1.39 3.64
C TYR A 92 -10.01 -2.87 3.86
N GLN A 93 -10.83 -3.50 3.03
CA GLN A 93 -11.06 -4.93 3.09
C GLN A 93 -10.55 -5.57 1.82
N ARG A 94 -10.13 -6.81 2.01
CA ARG A 94 -9.73 -7.65 0.91
C ARG A 94 -10.89 -7.83 -0.07
N TRP A 95 -10.60 -7.65 -1.35
CA TRP A 95 -11.49 -8.08 -2.42
C TRP A 95 -10.74 -9.09 -3.31
N ARG A 96 -11.31 -10.28 -3.49
CA ARG A 96 -10.80 -11.30 -4.41
C ARG A 96 -11.93 -11.79 -5.30
N HIS A 97 -11.64 -11.95 -6.58
CA HIS A 97 -12.44 -12.83 -7.41
C HIS A 97 -12.34 -14.25 -6.88
N ARG A 98 -13.46 -14.98 -6.86
CA ARG A 98 -13.53 -16.37 -6.37
C ARG A 98 -12.49 -17.31 -7.03
N ASN A 99 -12.05 -16.98 -8.25
CA ASN A 99 -11.10 -17.78 -9.03
C ASN A 99 -9.64 -17.29 -8.94
N ASP A 100 -9.35 -16.23 -8.16
CA ASP A 100 -7.98 -15.70 -8.01
C ASP A 100 -7.23 -16.48 -6.91
N VAL A 101 -6.85 -17.70 -7.24
CA VAL A 101 -6.05 -18.59 -6.39
C VAL A 101 -4.58 -18.31 -6.63
N ARG A 102 -3.85 -17.93 -5.59
CA ARG A 102 -2.39 -17.78 -5.67
C ARG A 102 -1.73 -19.13 -5.39
N PRO A 103 -0.72 -19.52 -6.18
CA PRO A 103 0.01 -20.75 -5.93
C PRO A 103 0.81 -20.61 -4.64
N PRO A 104 1.10 -21.74 -3.95
CA PRO A 104 1.99 -21.72 -2.81
C PRO A 104 3.38 -21.28 -3.27
N CYS A 105 3.85 -20.17 -2.69
CA CYS A 105 5.16 -19.61 -2.99
C CYS A 105 6.19 -20.13 -1.99
N GLN A 106 7.31 -20.67 -2.47
CA GLN A 106 8.41 -21.15 -1.63
C GLN A 106 9.29 -20.00 -1.09
N TRP A 107 8.68 -18.87 -0.74
CA TRP A 107 9.38 -17.72 -0.19
C TRP A 107 9.36 -17.79 1.33
N ARG A 108 10.47 -17.43 1.98
CA ARG A 108 10.55 -17.29 3.46
C ARG A 108 9.83 -16.03 3.98
N ILE A 109 8.99 -15.41 3.17
CA ILE A 109 8.23 -14.19 3.47
C ILE A 109 6.77 -14.60 3.68
N PRO A 110 6.15 -14.27 4.82
CA PRO A 110 4.76 -14.60 5.08
C PRO A 110 3.83 -14.08 3.99
N ASP A 111 2.77 -14.82 3.70
CA ASP A 111 1.75 -14.40 2.75
C ASP A 111 0.81 -13.36 3.39
N PRO A 112 0.71 -12.13 2.85
CA PRO A 112 -0.33 -11.19 3.25
C PRO A 112 -1.71 -11.83 3.19
N ASP A 113 -1.95 -12.71 2.22
CA ASP A 113 -3.23 -13.36 2.03
C ASP A 113 -3.61 -14.30 3.17
N ALA A 114 -2.64 -14.84 3.91
CA ALA A 114 -2.88 -15.77 5.01
C ALA A 114 -3.01 -15.04 6.35
N LEU A 115 -2.36 -13.88 6.49
CA LEU A 115 -2.22 -13.17 7.76
C LEU A 115 -3.05 -11.88 7.88
N LEU A 116 -3.54 -11.32 6.77
CA LEU A 116 -4.15 -10.00 6.74
C LEU A 116 -5.50 -10.01 6.01
N ASP A 117 -6.57 -9.66 6.75
CA ASP A 117 -7.93 -9.55 6.21
C ASP A 117 -8.35 -8.10 5.97
N SER A 118 -7.89 -7.17 6.81
CA SER A 118 -8.22 -5.75 6.66
C SER A 118 -7.09 -4.82 7.07
N VAL A 119 -7.06 -3.64 6.44
CA VAL A 119 -6.13 -2.56 6.75
C VAL A 119 -6.92 -1.38 7.28
N ILE A 120 -6.47 -0.81 8.40
CA ILE A 120 -6.99 0.42 8.97
C ILE A 120 -5.98 1.51 8.70
N VAL A 121 -6.39 2.57 8.00
CA VAL A 121 -5.56 3.73 7.74
C VAL A 121 -6.09 4.90 8.56
N LEU A 122 -5.20 5.49 9.34
CA LEU A 122 -5.42 6.70 10.12
C LEU A 122 -4.80 7.86 9.36
N LYS A 123 -5.63 8.79 8.89
CA LYS A 123 -5.18 10.01 8.19
C LYS A 123 -5.50 11.22 9.03
N LYS A 124 -4.48 11.98 9.43
CA LYS A 124 -4.66 13.33 9.98
C LYS A 124 -4.90 14.33 8.82
N PRO A 125 -5.84 15.29 8.97
CA PRO A 125 -5.98 16.41 8.06
C PRO A 125 -4.64 17.12 7.90
N ASP A 126 -4.33 17.50 6.66
CA ASP A 126 -3.08 18.16 6.35
C ASP A 126 -3.34 19.36 5.43
N PRO A 127 -3.75 20.52 5.99
CA PRO A 127 -4.17 21.67 5.21
C PRO A 127 -3.07 22.22 4.30
N GLY A 128 -1.83 22.25 4.79
CA GLY A 128 -0.65 22.74 4.05
C GLY A 128 0.02 21.69 3.16
N LEU A 129 -0.67 20.61 2.78
CA LEU A 129 -0.10 19.58 1.90
C LEU A 129 0.36 20.17 0.55
N TRP A 130 -0.43 21.08 0.00
CA TRP A 130 -0.19 21.67 -1.32
C TRP A 130 0.83 22.82 -1.29
N ASP A 131 1.09 23.39 -0.12
CA ASP A 131 2.02 24.51 0.05
C ASP A 131 3.47 24.07 0.30
N ARG A 132 3.72 22.76 0.39
CA ARG A 132 5.03 22.20 0.72
C ARG A 132 5.60 21.36 -0.42
N SER A 133 6.92 21.38 -0.56
CA SER A 133 7.65 20.47 -1.44
C SER A 133 8.39 19.43 -0.60
N PRO A 134 8.27 18.12 -0.91
CA PRO A 134 7.35 17.52 -1.87
C PRO A 134 5.90 17.49 -1.35
N MET A 135 4.92 17.70 -2.23
CA MET A 135 3.48 17.75 -1.89
C MET A 135 2.89 16.38 -1.52
N ARG A 136 3.54 15.60 -0.64
CA ARG A 136 3.19 14.21 -0.34
C ARG A 136 3.10 13.92 1.15
N ASN A 137 2.20 13.00 1.49
CA ASN A 137 2.14 12.39 2.81
C ASN A 137 2.98 11.11 2.87
N CYS A 138 3.60 10.86 4.01
CA CYS A 138 4.30 9.62 4.31
C CYS A 138 3.38 8.67 5.09
N CYS A 139 3.66 7.37 5.03
CA CYS A 139 2.99 6.39 5.87
C CYS A 139 3.94 5.69 6.83
N ARG A 140 3.37 5.13 7.91
CA ARG A 140 4.08 4.34 8.91
C ARG A 140 3.18 3.20 9.38
N VAL A 141 3.73 1.99 9.41
CA VAL A 141 3.05 0.83 9.99
C VAL A 141 3.08 0.96 11.52
N LEU A 142 1.89 1.02 12.15
CA LEU A 142 1.75 1.08 13.60
C LEU A 142 1.59 -0.32 14.21
N SER A 143 0.83 -1.17 13.52
CA SER A 143 0.66 -2.57 13.90
C SER A 143 0.59 -3.43 12.65
N SER A 144 1.16 -4.62 12.75
CA SER A 144 1.20 -5.60 11.68
C SER A 144 0.71 -6.95 12.20
N PRO A 145 -0.02 -7.75 11.40
CA PRO A 145 -0.43 -9.10 11.80
C PRO A 145 0.80 -9.98 12.08
N ARG A 146 0.67 -10.88 13.05
CA ARG A 146 1.72 -11.84 13.43
C ARG A 146 1.30 -13.25 13.06
N LYS A 147 2.29 -14.10 12.76
CA LYS A 147 2.09 -15.52 12.43
C LYS A 147 1.84 -16.38 13.68
N GLU A 148 2.39 -15.97 14.83
CA GLU A 148 2.31 -16.70 16.09
C GLU A 148 1.48 -15.92 17.12
N GLY A 149 0.49 -16.61 17.69
CA GLY A 149 -0.56 -16.04 18.54
C GLY A 149 -1.73 -15.57 17.69
N GLY A 150 -2.93 -16.09 17.94
CA GLY A 150 -4.18 -15.80 17.21
C GLY A 150 -4.65 -14.34 17.36
N GLY A 151 -3.80 -13.40 16.99
CA GLY A 151 -4.06 -11.98 16.97
C GLY A 151 -4.96 -11.58 15.82
N ASN A 152 -5.50 -10.38 15.92
CA ASN A 152 -6.38 -9.82 14.91
C ASN A 152 -5.65 -9.73 13.56
N LYS A 153 -6.27 -10.24 12.48
CA LYS A 153 -5.77 -10.17 11.09
C LYS A 153 -5.91 -8.77 10.50
N THR A 154 -5.41 -7.78 11.23
CA THR A 154 -5.55 -6.37 10.93
C THR A 154 -4.20 -5.67 10.96
N MET A 155 -3.95 -4.82 9.97
CA MET A 155 -2.80 -3.93 9.92
C MET A 155 -3.26 -2.50 10.13
N THR A 156 -2.56 -1.73 10.97
CA THR A 156 -2.87 -0.31 11.20
C THR A 156 -1.75 0.56 10.66
N ILE A 157 -2.10 1.56 9.85
CA ILE A 157 -1.16 2.45 9.18
C ILE A 157 -1.52 3.90 9.50
N ASP A 158 -0.53 4.69 9.88
CA ASP A 158 -0.62 6.13 10.07
C ASP A 158 -0.15 6.84 8.80
N VAL A 159 -0.93 7.79 8.28
CA VAL A 159 -0.62 8.60 7.10
C VAL A 159 -0.67 10.08 7.48
N GLY A 160 0.44 10.79 7.26
CA GLY A 160 0.58 12.18 7.68
C GLY A 160 1.79 12.86 7.07
N VAL A 161 2.11 14.02 7.63
CA VAL A 161 3.27 14.82 7.23
C VAL A 161 4.54 13.98 7.35
N CYS A 162 5.35 13.97 6.29
CA CYS A 162 6.66 13.34 6.31
C CYS A 162 7.57 14.01 7.35
N LYS A 163 8.23 13.20 8.18
CA LYS A 163 9.30 13.70 9.05
C LYS A 163 10.63 13.61 8.32
N ASP A 164 11.58 14.47 8.67
CA ASP A 164 12.86 14.61 7.96
C ASP A 164 13.64 13.29 7.80
N TRP A 165 13.49 12.37 8.76
CA TRP A 165 14.14 11.05 8.75
C TRP A 165 13.47 9.98 7.89
N VAL A 166 12.35 10.27 7.22
CA VAL A 166 11.61 9.28 6.40
C VAL A 166 12.13 9.22 4.96
N TYR A 167 12.93 10.21 4.54
CA TYR A 167 13.48 10.26 3.18
C TYR A 167 14.69 9.35 2.94
N SER A 168 15.26 8.71 3.98
CA SER A 168 16.59 8.11 3.92
C SER A 168 16.70 6.63 4.32
N GLN A 169 15.60 5.90 4.55
CA GLN A 169 15.69 4.45 4.76
C GLN A 169 15.38 3.67 3.48
N VAL A 170 16.40 3.60 2.61
CA VAL A 170 16.73 2.46 1.74
C VAL A 170 18.24 2.28 1.80
#